data_AF-A0A2V9KC25-F1
#
_entry.id   AF-A0A2V9KC25-F1
#
_cell.length_a   1.000
_cell.length_b   1.000
_cell.length_c   1.000
_cell.angle_alpha   90.00
_cell.angle_beta   90.00
_cell.angle_gamma   90.00
#
_symmetry.space_group_name_H-M   'P 1'
#
loop_
_entity.id
_entity.type
_entity.pdbx_description
1 polymer ?
#
loop_
_entity_poly.entity_id
_entity_poly.type
_entity_poly.pdbx_seq_one_letter_code
_entity_poly.pdbx_strand_id
1 'polypeptide(L)'
;MNSMPCEREEELAEALRMERWPEGAPRELREHVAECPACTELALVASCLRRDAVAAEGEADLPEAGFVWWKARLVARRAATERAMRPVMVAQKAGLVAGALAAAGLAAWQWPVLKEWLGGPIFPTSSHSSLWMGLLAASLAGTLVVAGIGLYLIWSER
;
A
#
# COMPACT_ATOMS: atom_id res chain seq x y z
N MET A 1 36.28 -14.03 27.00
CA MET A 1 35.11 -13.46 27.70
C MET A 1 35.43 -13.43 29.19
N ASN A 2 36.03 -12.34 29.67
CA ASN A 2 36.40 -12.19 31.08
C ASN A 2 35.34 -11.32 31.75
N SER A 3 34.64 -11.89 32.73
CA SER A 3 33.39 -11.41 33.31
C SER A 3 33.63 -10.61 34.59
N MET A 4 34.42 -9.54 34.50
CA MET A 4 34.47 -8.51 35.52
C MET A 4 34.29 -7.16 34.82
N PRO A 5 33.19 -6.44 35.07
CA PRO A 5 32.97 -5.12 34.48
C PRO A 5 34.11 -4.21 34.97
N CYS A 6 34.80 -3.58 34.03
CA CYS A 6 35.85 -2.64 34.40
C CYS A 6 35.21 -1.37 34.97
N GLU A 7 35.69 -0.90 36.12
CA GLU A 7 35.14 0.28 36.79
C GLU A 7 35.19 1.55 35.92
N ARG A 8 36.20 1.67 35.06
CA ARG A 8 36.40 2.84 34.16
C ARG A 8 35.88 2.64 32.74
N GLU A 9 35.19 1.53 32.48
CA GLU A 9 34.62 1.26 31.15
C GLU A 9 33.55 2.29 30.77
N GLU A 10 32.71 2.69 31.73
CA GLU A 10 31.66 3.70 31.50
C GLU A 10 32.26 5.09 31.24
N GLU A 11 33.34 5.44 31.94
CA GLU A 11 34.08 6.69 31.73
C GLU A 11 34.71 6.74 30.33
N LEU A 12 35.28 5.62 29.88
CA LEU A 12 35.81 5.48 28.51
C LEU A 12 34.69 5.54 27.47
N ALA A 13 33.58 4.84 27.68
CA ALA A 13 32.42 4.87 26.79
C ALA A 13 31.88 6.30 26.63
N GLU A 14 31.84 7.06 27.73
CA GLU A 14 31.45 8.46 27.71
C GLU A 14 32.45 9.34 26.96
N ALA A 15 33.76 9.15 27.17
CA ALA A 15 34.79 9.86 26.42
C ALA A 15 34.74 9.58 24.91
N LEU A 16 34.42 8.34 24.51
CA LEU A 16 34.21 7.93 23.12
C LEU A 16 32.93 8.56 22.53
N ARG A 17 31.81 8.58 23.28
CA ARG A 17 30.56 9.23 22.85
C ARG A 17 30.71 10.72 22.62
N MET A 18 31.48 11.40 23.47
CA MET A 18 31.76 12.84 23.33
C MET A 18 32.88 13.16 22.32
N GLU A 19 33.42 12.16 21.62
CA GLU A 19 34.55 12.33 20.68
C GLU A 19 35.78 13.01 21.31
N ARG A 20 35.98 12.83 22.63
CA ARG A 20 37.12 13.40 23.37
C ARG A 20 38.32 12.46 23.44
N TRP A 21 38.16 11.21 23.02
CA TRP A 21 39.25 10.24 23.02
C TRP A 21 40.01 10.28 21.67
N PRO A 22 41.36 10.26 21.64
CA PRO A 22 42.28 10.15 22.78
C PRO A 22 42.78 11.50 23.32
N GLU A 23 42.72 12.58 22.54
CA GLU A 23 43.44 13.83 22.85
C GLU A 23 42.81 14.65 24.00
N GLY A 24 41.48 14.59 24.14
CA GLY A 24 40.71 15.28 25.18
C GLY A 24 40.43 14.43 26.43
N ALA A 25 40.98 13.21 26.51
CA ALA A 25 40.78 12.31 27.64
C ALA A 25 41.81 12.54 28.76
N PRO A 26 41.41 12.44 30.05
CA PRO A 26 42.32 12.53 31.19
C PRO A 26 43.48 11.55 31.05
N ARG A 27 44.64 11.94 31.59
CA ARG A 27 45.83 11.11 31.51
C ARG A 27 45.65 9.79 32.26
N GLU A 28 44.96 9.79 33.41
CA GLU A 28 44.73 8.56 34.17
C GLU A 28 43.83 7.57 33.42
N LEU A 29 42.91 8.06 32.59
CA LEU A 29 42.07 7.21 31.74
C LEU A 29 42.89 6.59 30.62
N ARG A 30 43.82 7.34 30.02
CA ARG A 30 44.73 6.81 28.99
C ARG A 30 45.68 5.75 29.52
N GLU A 31 46.25 5.97 30.71
CA GLU A 31 47.09 5.00 31.39
C GLU A 31 46.31 3.72 31.72
N HIS A 32 45.09 3.85 32.23
CA HIS A 32 44.22 2.71 32.51
C HIS A 32 43.90 1.87 31.26
N VAL A 33 43.57 2.53 30.13
CA VAL A 33 43.26 1.82 28.89
C VAL A 33 44.45 0.98 28.42
N ALA A 34 45.68 1.47 28.57
CA ALA A 34 46.89 0.73 28.17
C ALA A 34 47.12 -0.55 29.00
N GLU A 35 46.61 -0.58 30.24
CA GLU A 35 46.78 -1.71 31.15
C GLU A 35 45.57 -2.67 31.16
N CYS A 36 44.38 -2.17 30.83
CA CYS A 36 43.14 -2.94 30.86
C CYS A 36 42.78 -3.50 29.46
N PRO A 37 42.78 -4.84 29.27
CA PRO A 37 42.47 -5.46 27.97
C PRO A 37 41.05 -5.15 27.47
N ALA A 38 40.06 -5.10 28.36
CA ALA A 38 38.67 -4.82 27.99
C ALA A 38 38.51 -3.38 27.46
N CYS A 39 39.14 -2.42 28.13
CA CYS A 39 39.11 -1.02 27.72
C CYS A 39 39.95 -0.77 26.46
N THR A 40 41.08 -1.48 26.29
CA THR A 40 41.86 -1.46 25.04
C THR A 40 41.01 -1.95 23.87
N GLU A 41 40.34 -3.10 24.00
CA GLU A 41 39.50 -3.66 22.96
C GLU A 41 38.35 -2.70 22.58
N LEU A 42 37.66 -2.14 23.59
CA LEU A 42 36.60 -1.17 23.37
C LEU A 42 37.10 0.07 22.60
N ALA A 43 38.23 0.64 23.01
CA ALA A 43 38.83 1.80 22.34
C ALA A 43 39.26 1.48 20.90
N LEU A 44 39.80 0.28 20.65
CA LEU A 44 40.19 -0.18 19.32
C LEU A 44 38.98 -0.35 18.39
N VAL A 45 37.93 -1.04 18.85
CA VAL A 45 36.71 -1.25 18.06
C VAL A 45 36.03 0.09 17.77
N ALA A 46 35.87 0.93 18.79
CA ALA A 46 35.23 2.23 18.62
C ALA A 46 36.00 3.15 17.65
N SER A 47 37.33 3.19 17.74
CA SER A 47 38.15 3.97 16.80
C SER A 47 38.16 3.39 15.38
N CYS A 48 38.04 2.07 15.22
CA CYS A 48 37.85 1.43 13.92
C CYS A 48 36.51 1.85 13.29
N LEU A 49 35.41 1.67 14.01
CA LEU A 49 34.08 2.05 13.55
C LEU A 49 33.98 3.55 13.24
N ARG A 50 34.64 4.40 14.03
CA ARG A 50 34.63 5.84 13.79
C ARG A 50 35.36 6.19 12.49
N ARG A 51 36.52 5.57 12.23
CA ARG A 51 37.26 5.74 10.96
C ARG A 51 36.43 5.30 9.76
N ASP A 52 35.78 4.14 9.86
CA ASP A 52 34.91 3.63 8.80
C ASP A 52 33.72 4.55 8.56
N ALA A 53 33.13 5.09 9.63
CA ALA A 53 32.03 6.03 9.54
C ALA A 53 32.47 7.36 8.89
N VAL A 54 33.65 7.90 9.21
CA VAL A 54 34.19 9.09 8.54
C VAL A 54 34.51 8.82 7.07
N ALA A 55 35.05 7.64 6.75
CA ALA A 55 35.28 7.24 5.36
C ALA A 55 33.97 7.10 4.58
N ALA A 56 32.93 6.54 5.21
CA ALA A 56 31.60 6.41 4.62
C ALA A 56 30.90 7.77 4.45
N GLU A 57 31.07 8.71 5.38
CA GLU A 57 30.58 10.09 5.24
C GLU A 57 31.22 10.80 4.04
N GLY A 58 32.48 10.50 3.72
CA GLY A 58 33.16 11.05 2.54
C GLY A 58 32.72 10.44 1.21
N GLU A 59 32.27 9.18 1.22
CA GLU A 59 31.90 8.43 0.00
C GLU A 59 30.40 8.53 -0.32
N ALA A 60 29.55 8.75 0.70
CA ALA A 60 28.11 8.76 0.56
C ALA A 60 27.56 10.20 0.63
N ASP A 61 27.26 10.77 -0.54
CA ASP A 61 26.47 12.00 -0.65
C ASP A 61 25.01 11.68 -0.25
N LEU A 62 24.76 11.65 1.07
CA LEU A 62 23.47 11.29 1.62
C LEU A 62 22.44 12.36 1.21
N PRO A 63 21.31 11.97 0.60
CA PRO A 63 20.28 12.93 0.28
C PRO A 63 19.74 13.54 1.58
N GLU A 64 19.43 14.84 1.52
CA GLU A 64 18.87 15.59 2.65
C GLU A 64 17.74 14.79 3.32
N ALA A 65 17.81 14.60 4.64
CA ALA A 65 16.85 13.78 5.38
C ALA A 65 15.38 14.21 5.14
N GLY A 66 15.16 15.51 4.92
CA GLY A 66 13.86 16.08 4.54
C GLY A 66 13.32 15.53 3.22
N PHE A 67 14.20 15.28 2.23
CA PHE A 67 13.81 14.73 0.93
C PHE A 67 13.36 13.27 1.04
N VAL A 68 14.06 12.47 1.84
CA VAL A 68 13.69 11.07 2.11
C VAL A 68 12.32 11.02 2.81
N TRP A 69 12.14 11.84 3.85
CA TRP A 69 10.88 11.92 4.57
C TRP A 69 9.73 12.40 3.68
N TRP A 70 9.96 13.41 2.85
CA TRP A 70 8.96 13.93 1.92
C TRP A 70 8.53 12.86 0.91
N LYS A 71 9.48 12.12 0.31
CA LYS A 71 9.17 11.00 -0.58
C LYS A 71 8.36 9.91 0.11
N ALA A 72 8.77 9.51 1.32
CA ALA A 72 8.04 8.52 2.11
C ALA A 72 6.58 8.99 2.37
N ARG A 73 6.40 10.26 2.72
CA ARG A 73 5.08 10.85 2.96
C ARG A 73 4.23 10.94 1.70
N LEU A 74 4.85 11.21 0.54
CA LEU A 74 4.16 11.22 -0.75
C LEU A 74 3.64 9.81 -1.12
N VAL A 75 4.46 8.77 -0.92
CA VAL A 75 4.06 7.37 -1.13
C VAL A 75 2.90 6.99 -0.21
N ALA A 76 2.99 7.35 1.08
CA ALA A 76 1.91 7.10 2.04
C ALA A 76 0.59 7.79 1.66
N ARG A 77 0.66 9.05 1.19
CA ARG A 77 -0.52 9.79 0.69
C ARG A 77 -1.11 9.14 -0.56
N ARG A 78 -0.28 8.72 -1.52
CA ARG A 78 -0.74 8.01 -2.73
C ARG A 78 -1.46 6.70 -2.40
N ALA A 79 -0.92 5.92 -1.46
CA ALA A 79 -1.55 4.70 -1.00
C ALA A 79 -2.89 4.94 -0.27
N ALA A 80 -3.09 6.11 0.35
CA ALA A 80 -4.37 6.50 0.94
C ALA A 80 -5.38 6.95 -0.13
N THR A 81 -4.95 7.71 -1.14
CA THR A 81 -5.83 8.14 -2.25
C THR A 81 -6.26 6.98 -3.13
N GLU A 82 -5.39 6.00 -3.35
CA GLU A 82 -5.72 4.82 -4.15
C GLU A 82 -6.78 3.95 -3.46
N ARG A 83 -6.76 3.87 -2.12
CA ARG A 83 -7.85 3.26 -1.35
C ARG A 83 -9.17 4.02 -1.49
N ALA A 84 -9.14 5.35 -1.58
CA ALA A 84 -10.33 6.17 -1.79
C ALA A 84 -10.90 6.09 -3.22
N MET A 85 -10.07 5.82 -4.22
CA MET A 85 -10.49 5.75 -5.65
C MET A 85 -11.03 4.37 -6.07
N ARG A 86 -10.69 3.29 -5.34
CA ARG A 86 -11.25 1.94 -5.57
C ARG A 86 -12.78 1.88 -5.68
N PRO A 87 -13.58 2.49 -4.78
CA PRO A 87 -15.05 2.43 -4.88
C PRO A 87 -15.59 3.16 -6.11
N VAL A 88 -14.96 4.25 -6.55
CA VAL A 88 -15.44 5.06 -7.69
C VAL A 88 -15.33 4.28 -9.00
N MET A 89 -14.20 3.61 -9.24
CA MET A 89 -14.03 2.78 -10.44
C MET A 89 -15.00 1.59 -10.48
N VAL A 90 -15.36 1.04 -9.31
CA VAL A 90 -16.31 -0.06 -9.20
C VAL A 90 -17.75 0.43 -9.46
N ALA A 91 -18.13 1.58 -8.90
CA ALA A 91 -19.44 2.18 -9.15
C ALA A 91 -19.67 2.49 -10.63
N GLN A 92 -18.64 2.99 -11.33
CA GLN A 92 -18.73 3.29 -12.75
C GLN A 92 -18.94 2.02 -13.59
N LYS A 93 -18.22 0.93 -13.29
CA LYS A 93 -18.41 -0.37 -13.96
C LYS A 93 -19.78 -0.97 -13.67
N ALA A 94 -20.26 -0.89 -12.43
CA ALA A 94 -21.57 -1.37 -12.05
C ALA A 94 -22.69 -0.63 -12.79
N GLY A 95 -22.60 0.70 -12.88
CA GLY A 95 -23.56 1.51 -13.65
C GLY A 95 -23.59 1.16 -15.13
N LEU A 96 -22.43 0.90 -15.74
CA LEU A 96 -22.33 0.55 -17.16
C LEU A 96 -22.93 -0.83 -17.46
N VAL A 97 -22.69 -1.81 -16.59
CA VAL A 97 -23.30 -3.15 -16.69
C VAL A 97 -24.81 -3.08 -16.48
N ALA A 98 -25.27 -2.35 -15.46
CA ALA A 98 -26.70 -2.18 -15.20
C ALA A 98 -27.42 -1.48 -16.38
N GLY A 99 -26.82 -0.42 -16.93
CA GLY A 99 -27.36 0.30 -18.09
C GLY A 99 -27.42 -0.58 -19.35
N ALA A 100 -26.36 -1.33 -19.64
CA ALA A 100 -26.34 -2.24 -20.80
C ALA A 100 -27.40 -3.34 -20.70
N LEU A 101 -27.60 -3.90 -19.50
CA LEU A 101 -28.62 -4.92 -19.26
C LEU A 101 -30.05 -4.35 -19.34
N ALA A 102 -30.28 -3.16 -18.80
CA ALA A 102 -31.57 -2.48 -18.92
C ALA A 102 -31.90 -2.18 -20.40
N ALA A 103 -30.92 -1.71 -21.17
CA ALA A 103 -31.07 -1.48 -22.60
C ALA A 103 -31.35 -2.79 -23.36
N ALA A 104 -30.65 -3.89 -23.05
CA ALA A 104 -30.88 -5.19 -23.66
C ALA A 104 -32.28 -5.76 -23.32
N GLY A 105 -32.72 -5.61 -22.07
CA GLY A 105 -34.06 -6.01 -21.65
C GLY A 105 -35.16 -5.22 -22.34
N LEU A 106 -34.98 -3.89 -22.46
CA LEU A 106 -35.89 -3.03 -23.21
C LEU A 106 -35.92 -3.39 -24.70
N ALA A 107 -34.76 -3.64 -25.30
CA ALA A 107 -34.65 -4.05 -26.70
C ALA A 107 -35.33 -5.41 -26.95
N ALA A 108 -35.19 -6.37 -26.04
CA ALA A 108 -35.87 -7.66 -26.12
C ALA A 108 -37.38 -7.53 -25.97
N TRP A 109 -37.85 -6.66 -25.06
CA TRP A 109 -39.27 -6.39 -24.86
C TRP A 109 -39.91 -5.68 -26.07
N GLN A 110 -39.21 -4.70 -26.64
CA GLN A 110 -39.68 -3.92 -27.79
C GLN A 110 -39.34 -4.56 -29.15
N TRP A 111 -38.64 -5.70 -29.15
CA TRP A 111 -38.24 -6.42 -30.36
C TRP A 111 -39.37 -6.70 -31.37
N PRO A 112 -40.61 -7.08 -30.98
CA PRO A 112 -41.69 -7.27 -31.95
C PRO A 112 -42.10 -5.95 -32.63
N VAL A 113 -42.23 -4.86 -31.86
CA VAL A 113 -42.56 -3.52 -32.37
C VAL A 113 -41.43 -2.98 -33.25
N LEU A 114 -40.17 -3.22 -32.86
CA LEU A 114 -39.00 -2.81 -33.62
C LEU A 114 -38.86 -3.60 -34.94
N LYS A 115 -39.21 -4.90 -34.94
CA LYS A 115 -39.30 -5.73 -36.15
C LYS A 115 -40.40 -5.29 -37.09
N GLU A 116 -41.56 -4.88 -36.57
CA GLU A 116 -42.63 -4.30 -37.38
C GLU A 116 -42.16 -3.01 -38.06
N TRP A 117 -41.43 -2.16 -37.34
CA TRP A 117 -40.90 -0.90 -37.87
C TRP A 117 -39.73 -1.08 -38.86
N LEU A 118 -38.87 -2.10 -38.67
CA LEU A 118 -37.67 -2.35 -39.49
C LEU A 118 -37.89 -3.31 -40.67
N GLY A 119 -38.98 -4.09 -40.73
CA GLY A 119 -39.18 -5.02 -41.86
C GLY A 119 -40.43 -5.91 -41.86
N GLY A 120 -41.50 -5.60 -41.12
CA GLY A 120 -42.68 -6.48 -41.02
C GLY A 120 -43.85 -6.12 -41.97
N PRO A 121 -44.47 -7.08 -42.67
CA PRO A 121 -45.67 -6.86 -43.50
C PRO A 121 -46.93 -6.56 -42.66
N ILE A 122 -47.93 -5.95 -43.29
CA ILE A 122 -49.11 -5.23 -42.76
C ILE A 122 -50.10 -6.09 -41.90
N PHE A 123 -49.80 -7.34 -41.53
CA PHE A 123 -50.78 -8.24 -40.87
C PHE A 123 -50.37 -8.72 -39.46
N PRO A 124 -51.24 -8.56 -38.44
CA PRO A 124 -50.96 -8.98 -37.07
C PRO A 124 -51.29 -10.46 -36.86
N THR A 125 -50.31 -11.29 -36.49
CA THR A 125 -50.56 -12.64 -35.95
C THR A 125 -50.32 -12.64 -34.44
N SER A 126 -51.41 -12.50 -33.69
CA SER A 126 -51.42 -12.52 -32.22
C SER A 126 -51.24 -13.93 -31.67
N SER A 127 -50.03 -14.23 -31.17
CA SER A 127 -49.71 -15.43 -30.39
C SER A 127 -49.49 -15.03 -28.92
N HIS A 128 -50.57 -15.05 -28.15
CA HIS A 128 -50.60 -14.57 -26.75
C HIS A 128 -49.79 -15.42 -25.75
N SER A 129 -49.31 -16.62 -26.15
CA SER A 129 -48.54 -17.52 -25.26
C SER A 129 -47.04 -17.17 -25.16
N SER A 130 -46.51 -16.36 -26.07
CA SER A 130 -45.08 -15.98 -26.12
C SER A 130 -44.72 -14.79 -25.22
N LEU A 131 -45.70 -13.97 -24.86
CA LEU A 131 -45.50 -12.73 -24.08
C LEU A 131 -45.17 -13.03 -22.61
N TRP A 132 -45.80 -14.04 -22.02
CA TRP A 132 -45.63 -14.38 -20.61
C TRP A 132 -44.27 -15.02 -20.32
N MET A 133 -43.76 -15.82 -21.26
CA MET A 133 -42.44 -16.43 -21.14
C MET A 133 -41.31 -15.39 -21.22
N GLY A 134 -41.48 -14.37 -22.07
CA GLY A 134 -40.54 -13.24 -22.17
C GLY A 134 -40.49 -12.39 -20.89
N LEU A 135 -41.65 -12.12 -20.29
CA LEU A 135 -41.75 -11.38 -19.03
C LEU A 135 -41.09 -12.12 -17.86
N LEU A 136 -41.31 -13.44 -17.76
CA LEU A 136 -40.71 -14.26 -16.71
C LEU A 136 -39.19 -14.37 -16.86
N ALA A 137 -38.69 -14.55 -18.08
CA ALA A 137 -37.25 -14.60 -18.35
C ALA A 137 -36.56 -13.26 -18.01
N ALA A 138 -37.17 -12.13 -18.39
CA ALA A 138 -36.65 -10.80 -18.07
C ALA A 138 -36.67 -10.51 -16.56
N SER A 139 -37.75 -10.90 -15.87
CA SER A 139 -37.88 -10.73 -14.42
C SER A 139 -36.86 -11.56 -13.65
N LEU A 140 -36.64 -12.82 -14.05
CA LEU A 140 -35.67 -13.73 -13.42
C LEU A 140 -34.23 -13.24 -13.63
N ALA A 141 -33.91 -12.78 -14.84
CA ALA A 141 -32.61 -12.19 -15.15
C ALA A 141 -32.37 -10.91 -14.32
N GLY A 142 -33.39 -10.05 -14.21
CA GLY A 142 -33.31 -8.84 -13.40
C GLY A 142 -33.08 -9.14 -11.91
N THR A 143 -33.80 -10.12 -11.35
CA THR A 143 -33.66 -10.48 -9.93
C THR A 143 -32.32 -11.14 -9.61
N LEU A 144 -31.79 -12.01 -10.48
CA LEU A 144 -30.46 -12.59 -10.31
C LEU A 144 -29.35 -11.54 -10.35
N VAL A 145 -29.50 -10.51 -11.19
CA VAL A 145 -28.53 -9.40 -11.29
C VAL A 145 -28.58 -8.52 -10.06
N VAL A 146 -29.78 -8.14 -9.59
CA VAL A 146 -29.93 -7.34 -8.36
C VAL A 146 -29.41 -8.11 -7.14
N ALA A 147 -29.70 -9.42 -7.05
CA ALA A 147 -29.19 -10.29 -5.99
C ALA A 147 -27.66 -10.43 -6.05
N GLY A 148 -27.07 -10.57 -7.24
CA GLY A 148 -25.62 -10.66 -7.43
C GLY A 148 -24.89 -9.36 -7.07
N ILE A 149 -25.44 -8.21 -7.46
CA ILE A 149 -24.91 -6.89 -7.09
C ILE A 149 -25.03 -6.68 -5.58
N GLY A 150 -26.17 -7.04 -4.98
CA GLY A 150 -26.37 -6.95 -3.53
C GLY A 150 -25.40 -7.83 -2.72
N LEU A 151 -25.20 -9.08 -3.13
CA LEU A 151 -24.23 -9.99 -2.50
C LEU A 151 -22.79 -9.45 -2.60
N TYR A 152 -22.44 -8.88 -3.75
CA TYR A 152 -21.09 -8.36 -4.00
C TYR A 152 -20.80 -7.09 -3.18
N LEU A 153 -21.78 -6.20 -3.04
CA LEU A 153 -21.64 -5.01 -2.18
C LEU A 153 -21.47 -5.39 -0.71
N ILE A 154 -22.29 -6.33 -0.21
CA ILE A 154 -22.19 -6.87 1.15
C ILE A 154 -20.82 -7.53 1.40
N TRP A 155 -20.27 -8.21 0.41
CA TRP A 155 -18.96 -8.85 0.53
C TRP A 155 -17.79 -7.85 0.42
N SER A 156 -17.99 -6.73 -0.27
CA SER A 156 -16.95 -5.69 -0.41
C SER A 156 -16.81 -4.79 0.82
N GLU A 157 -17.83 -4.75 1.69
CA GLU A 157 -17.81 -3.98 2.95
C GLU A 157 -17.16 -4.75 4.11
N ARG A 158 -16.93 -6.06 3.99
CA ARG A 158 -16.18 -6.87 4.96
C ARG A 158 -14.70 -6.96 4.61
#